data_AF-A0A2P6QQC9-F1
#
_entry.id   AF-A0A2P6QQC9-F1
#
_cell.length_a   1.000
_cell.length_b   1.000
_cell.length_c   1.000
_cell.angle_alpha   90.00
_cell.angle_beta   90.00
_cell.angle_gamma   90.00
#
_symmetry.space_group_name_H-M   'P 1'
#
loop_
_entity.id
_entity.type
_entity.pdbx_description
1 polymer ?
#
loop_
_entity_poly.entity_id
_entity_poly.type
_entity_poly.pdbx_seq_one_letter_code
_entity_poly.pdbx_strand_id
1 'polypeptide(L)'
;MLYFSTPYSLPKLDMVAVPKFSGGAMENYGLITHCENGLLFDPLHSTAARKQRVIAHQWFGNLVTMEWWTNLWLNEGFATWISYMATDILFPEWKVWSQFLQQTTGRLIMDALEHSHPIQVEVHHARSVLEIFDTFSYKKGSAVILMMQAYLGDDIFQSF
;
A
#
# COMPACT_ATOMS: atom_id res chain seq x y z
N MET A 1 -17.65 -11.64 0.83
CA MET A 1 -18.24 -10.29 0.74
C MET A 1 -17.18 -9.36 0.17
N LEU A 2 -17.52 -8.47 -0.75
CA LEU A 2 -16.62 -7.40 -1.20
C LEU A 2 -16.49 -6.38 -0.07
N TYR A 3 -15.27 -6.14 0.43
CA TYR A 3 -15.03 -5.27 1.58
C TYR A 3 -15.67 -3.88 1.42
N PHE A 4 -15.52 -3.26 0.26
CA PHE A 4 -16.05 -1.92 -0.01
C PHE A 4 -17.48 -1.87 -0.56
N SER A 5 -18.12 -3.01 -0.80
CA SER A 5 -19.46 -3.12 -1.41
C SER A 5 -19.68 -2.28 -2.68
N THR A 6 -18.60 -1.84 -3.34
CA THR A 6 -18.61 -0.97 -4.52
C THR A 6 -17.94 -1.73 -5.67
N PRO A 7 -18.63 -1.94 -6.81
CA PRO A 7 -18.03 -2.64 -7.93
C PRO A 7 -16.93 -1.80 -8.56
N TYR A 8 -15.92 -2.46 -9.12
CA TYR A 8 -14.91 -1.80 -9.93
C TYR A 8 -15.57 -1.13 -11.15
N SER A 9 -15.27 0.15 -11.37
CA SER A 9 -16.05 1.01 -12.28
C SER A 9 -15.70 0.88 -13.76
N LEU A 10 -14.55 0.28 -14.10
CA LEU A 10 -14.11 0.10 -15.47
C LEU A 10 -14.41 -1.33 -15.98
N PRO A 11 -14.64 -1.53 -17.28
CA PRO A 11 -14.93 -2.85 -17.84
C PRO A 11 -13.71 -3.80 -17.82
N LYS A 12 -12.50 -3.28 -17.60
CA LYS A 12 -11.26 -4.05 -17.54
C LYS A 12 -10.22 -3.41 -16.62
N LEU A 13 -9.26 -4.22 -16.21
CA LEU A 13 -8.06 -3.81 -15.49
C LEU A 13 -6.88 -4.53 -16.13
N ASP A 14 -6.00 -3.79 -16.79
CA ASP A 14 -4.79 -4.32 -17.40
C ASP A 14 -3.60 -4.20 -16.43
N MET A 15 -2.72 -5.19 -16.44
CA MET A 15 -1.49 -5.21 -15.65
C MET A 15 -0.31 -5.51 -16.56
N VAL A 16 0.66 -4.59 -16.62
CA VAL A 16 1.78 -4.68 -17.55
C VAL A 16 3.11 -4.65 -16.80
N ALA A 17 3.95 -5.64 -17.07
CA ALA A 17 5.35 -5.63 -16.64
C ALA A 17 6.16 -4.75 -17.60
N VAL A 18 6.73 -3.67 -17.08
CA VAL A 18 7.53 -2.71 -17.84
C VAL A 18 9.02 -2.98 -17.56
N PRO A 19 9.83 -3.31 -18.59
CA PRO A 19 11.27 -3.48 -18.44
C PRO A 19 11.92 -2.19 -17.94
N LYS A 20 12.84 -2.30 -16.97
CA LYS A 20 13.60 -1.17 -16.40
C LYS A 20 12.72 -0.03 -15.86
N PHE A 21 11.56 -0.36 -15.29
CA PHE A 21 10.72 0.61 -14.59
C PHE A 21 11.40 1.11 -13.30
N SER A 22 11.43 2.43 -13.09
CA SER A 22 12.11 3.05 -11.95
C SER A 22 11.35 2.92 -10.63
N GLY A 23 10.02 2.80 -10.69
CA GLY A 23 9.16 2.56 -9.53
C GLY A 23 8.95 1.07 -9.24
N GLY A 24 8.25 0.77 -8.13
CA GLY A 24 7.78 -0.59 -7.86
C GLY A 24 6.57 -0.96 -8.73
N ALA A 25 5.55 -0.10 -8.69
CA ALA A 25 4.37 -0.12 -9.53
C ALA A 25 3.82 1.31 -9.64
N MET A 26 2.88 1.54 -10.55
CA MET A 26 2.10 2.78 -10.68
C MET A 26 0.66 2.42 -11.06
N GLU A 27 -0.28 2.95 -10.30
CA GLU A 27 -1.70 2.60 -10.30
C GLU A 27 -2.51 3.29 -11.39
N ASN A 28 -2.01 3.49 -12.61
CA ASN A 28 -2.81 4.22 -13.61
C ASN A 28 -4.20 3.58 -13.81
N TYR A 29 -5.26 4.39 -13.86
CA TYR A 29 -6.63 3.91 -13.78
C TYR A 29 -6.99 3.00 -14.98
N GLY A 30 -7.20 1.70 -14.71
CA GLY A 30 -7.42 0.68 -15.72
C GLY A 30 -6.16 0.07 -16.35
N LEU A 31 -4.97 0.56 -16.01
CA LEU A 31 -3.68 0.06 -16.50
C LEU A 31 -2.58 0.19 -15.43
N ILE A 32 -2.43 -0.83 -14.60
CA ILE A 32 -1.38 -0.85 -13.59
C ILE A 32 -0.07 -1.27 -14.25
N THR A 33 0.96 -0.44 -14.12
CA THR A 33 2.31 -0.75 -14.60
C THR A 33 3.17 -1.20 -13.44
N HIS A 34 3.86 -2.32 -13.58
CA HIS A 34 4.80 -2.83 -12.59
C HIS A 34 6.20 -2.87 -13.18
N CYS A 35 7.24 -2.77 -12.34
CA CYS A 35 8.52 -3.35 -12.74
C CYS A 35 8.32 -4.86 -12.99
N GLU A 36 9.18 -5.49 -13.79
CA GLU A 36 9.14 -6.97 -14.00
C GLU A 36 9.11 -7.70 -12.66
N ASN A 37 9.81 -7.10 -11.68
CA ASN A 37 9.90 -7.58 -10.33
C ASN A 37 8.66 -7.38 -9.43
N GLY A 38 7.65 -6.68 -9.92
CA GLY A 38 6.38 -6.45 -9.23
C GLY A 38 5.24 -7.34 -9.73
N LEU A 39 5.39 -7.96 -10.90
CA LEU A 39 4.30 -8.70 -11.56
C LEU A 39 4.68 -10.13 -11.95
N LEU A 40 5.89 -10.36 -12.48
CA LEU A 40 6.28 -11.66 -12.99
C LEU A 40 6.69 -12.60 -11.83
N PHE A 41 6.14 -13.82 -11.84
CA PHE A 41 6.43 -14.87 -10.89
C PHE A 41 6.70 -16.19 -11.62
N ASP A 42 7.82 -16.82 -11.27
CA ASP A 42 8.20 -18.15 -11.75
C ASP A 42 8.12 -19.16 -10.60
N PRO A 43 7.25 -20.18 -10.65
CA PRO A 43 7.11 -21.18 -9.60
C PRO A 43 8.39 -21.96 -9.25
N LEU A 44 9.33 -22.09 -10.20
CA LEU A 44 10.58 -22.84 -10.02
C LEU A 44 11.71 -21.99 -9.47
N HIS A 45 11.71 -20.69 -9.79
CA HIS A 45 12.86 -19.81 -9.53
C HIS A 45 12.56 -18.63 -8.60
N SER A 46 11.29 -18.30 -8.37
CA SER A 46 10.89 -17.18 -7.52
C SER A 46 10.73 -17.58 -6.06
N THR A 47 11.13 -16.70 -5.16
CA THR A 47 11.02 -16.93 -3.72
C THR A 47 9.58 -16.80 -3.22
N ALA A 48 9.28 -17.38 -2.05
CA ALA A 48 7.99 -17.16 -1.39
C ALA A 48 7.72 -15.67 -1.13
N ALA A 49 8.72 -14.93 -0.63
CA ALA A 49 8.63 -13.48 -0.43
C ALA A 49 8.26 -12.74 -1.74
N ARG A 50 8.76 -13.22 -2.88
CA ARG A 50 8.38 -12.68 -4.18
C ARG A 50 6.91 -12.96 -4.51
N LYS A 51 6.43 -14.18 -4.28
CA LYS A 51 5.00 -14.51 -4.45
C LYS A 51 4.12 -13.57 -3.63
N GLN A 52 4.46 -13.36 -2.35
CA GLN A 52 3.70 -12.49 -1.46
C GLN A 52 3.68 -11.04 -1.95
N ARG A 53 4.82 -10.53 -2.41
CA ARG A 53 4.94 -9.17 -2.93
C ARG A 53 4.12 -8.94 -4.21
N VAL A 54 4.14 -9.88 -5.16
CA VAL A 54 3.36 -9.77 -6.40
C VAL A 54 1.87 -9.70 -6.08
N ILE A 55 1.42 -10.53 -5.14
CA ILE A 55 0.03 -10.58 -4.69
C ILE A 55 -0.34 -9.28 -3.96
N ALA A 56 0.41 -8.85 -2.95
CA ALA A 56 0.12 -7.62 -2.20
C ALA A 56 0.03 -6.37 -3.11
N HIS A 57 0.84 -6.29 -4.18
CA HIS A 57 0.81 -5.15 -5.10
C HIS A 57 -0.41 -5.07 -6.03
N GLN A 58 -1.35 -6.01 -5.96
CA GLN A 58 -2.55 -6.01 -6.82
C GLN A 58 -3.65 -5.04 -6.34
N TRP A 59 -3.56 -4.55 -5.10
CA TRP A 59 -4.61 -3.71 -4.49
C TRP A 59 -4.13 -2.27 -4.34
N PHE A 60 -4.46 -1.39 -5.30
CA PHE A 60 -4.03 0.01 -5.26
C PHE A 60 -5.09 1.03 -5.72
N GLY A 61 -5.45 1.93 -4.81
CA GLY A 61 -5.24 3.39 -4.94
C GLY A 61 -6.19 4.28 -5.77
N ASN A 62 -7.06 3.73 -6.62
CA ASN A 62 -7.68 4.58 -7.65
C ASN A 62 -9.05 5.20 -7.36
N LEU A 63 -9.88 4.56 -6.55
CA LEU A 63 -11.29 4.98 -6.41
C LEU A 63 -11.43 6.29 -5.61
N VAL A 64 -10.47 6.58 -4.73
CA VAL A 64 -10.39 7.80 -3.93
C VAL A 64 -8.97 8.35 -4.02
N THR A 65 -8.83 9.57 -4.53
CA THR A 65 -7.55 10.26 -4.66
C THR A 65 -7.50 11.42 -3.68
N MET A 66 -6.36 11.58 -2.99
CA MET A 66 -6.11 12.72 -2.13
C MET A 66 -6.27 14.03 -2.90
N GLU A 67 -6.81 15.05 -2.24
CA GLU A 67 -6.99 16.39 -2.84
C GLU A 67 -5.64 17.03 -3.22
N TRP A 68 -4.60 16.77 -2.42
CA TRP A 68 -3.25 17.27 -2.65
C TRP A 68 -2.19 16.35 -2.04
N TRP A 69 -0.94 16.50 -2.49
CA TRP A 69 0.21 15.69 -2.07
C TRP A 69 0.51 15.74 -0.58
N THR A 70 0.10 16.79 0.11
CA THR A 70 0.14 16.86 1.58
C THR A 70 -0.58 15.66 2.23
N ASN A 71 -1.60 15.13 1.56
CA ASN A 71 -2.42 14.01 2.01
C ASN A 71 -2.05 12.68 1.32
N LEU A 72 -0.86 12.58 0.71
CA LEU A 72 -0.38 11.36 0.02
C LEU A 72 -0.46 10.11 0.92
N TRP A 73 -0.19 10.27 2.21
CA TRP A 73 -0.25 9.18 3.19
C TRP A 73 -1.63 8.51 3.28
N LEU A 74 -2.72 9.20 2.93
CA LEU A 74 -4.05 8.59 2.89
C LEU A 74 -4.09 7.54 1.79
N ASN A 75 -3.70 7.92 0.57
CA ASN A 75 -3.66 6.99 -0.56
C ASN A 75 -2.73 5.81 -0.26
N GLU A 76 -1.49 6.10 0.13
CA GLU A 76 -0.46 5.07 0.27
C GLU A 76 -0.60 4.23 1.53
N GLY A 77 -1.06 4.85 2.62
CA GLY A 77 -1.38 4.18 3.87
C GLY A 77 -2.57 3.23 3.71
N PHE A 78 -3.67 3.68 3.10
CA PHE A 78 -4.83 2.81 2.86
C PHE A 78 -4.51 1.71 1.85
N ALA A 79 -3.80 2.00 0.76
CA ALA A 79 -3.37 0.99 -0.20
C ALA A 79 -2.48 -0.07 0.47
N THR A 80 -1.55 0.36 1.33
CA THR A 80 -0.73 -0.58 2.09
C THR A 80 -1.59 -1.42 3.03
N TRP A 81 -2.43 -0.80 3.87
CA TRP A 81 -3.27 -1.53 4.83
C TRP A 81 -4.24 -2.52 4.15
N ILE A 82 -4.94 -2.11 3.09
CA ILE A 82 -5.87 -2.97 2.36
C ILE A 82 -5.15 -4.16 1.72
N SER A 83 -3.91 -3.97 1.26
CA SER A 83 -3.13 -5.07 0.69
C SER A 83 -2.82 -6.16 1.71
N TYR A 84 -2.50 -5.77 2.96
CA TYR A 84 -2.26 -6.73 4.05
C TYR A 84 -3.56 -7.44 4.44
N MET A 85 -4.65 -6.70 4.59
CA MET A 85 -5.95 -7.27 4.91
C MET A 85 -6.43 -8.25 3.83
N ALA A 86 -6.38 -7.86 2.55
CA ALA A 86 -6.77 -8.73 1.44
C ALA A 86 -5.87 -9.97 1.35
N THR A 87 -4.56 -9.81 1.55
CA THR A 87 -3.63 -10.95 1.56
C THR A 87 -3.89 -11.89 2.73
N ASP A 88 -4.20 -11.37 3.92
CA ASP A 88 -4.51 -12.20 5.10
C ASP A 88 -5.82 -13.00 4.92
N ILE A 89 -6.83 -12.40 4.29
CA ILE A 89 -8.10 -13.07 3.96
C ILE A 89 -7.87 -14.19 2.92
N LEU A 90 -7.05 -13.94 1.91
CA LEU A 90 -6.83 -14.89 0.81
C LEU A 90 -5.79 -15.96 1.14
N PHE A 91 -4.79 -15.63 1.97
CA PHE A 91 -3.65 -16.48 2.32
C PHE A 91 -3.35 -16.41 3.83
N PRO A 92 -4.29 -16.82 4.70
CA PRO A 92 -4.14 -16.72 6.15
C PRO A 92 -2.93 -17.48 6.69
N GLU A 93 -2.48 -18.52 5.98
CA GLU A 93 -1.31 -19.32 6.33
C GLU A 93 0.01 -18.53 6.25
N TRP A 94 0.02 -17.39 5.55
CA TRP A 94 1.21 -16.53 5.43
C TRP A 94 1.45 -15.64 6.65
N LYS A 95 0.45 -15.49 7.53
CA LYS A 95 0.54 -14.70 8.77
C LYS A 95 1.09 -13.29 8.51
N VAL A 96 0.56 -12.62 7.49
CA VAL A 96 1.12 -11.36 6.98
C VAL A 96 1.09 -10.23 8.01
N TRP A 97 0.16 -10.24 8.96
CA TRP A 97 0.14 -9.27 10.07
C TRP A 97 1.32 -9.41 11.04
N SER A 98 1.83 -10.62 11.27
CA SER A 98 3.06 -10.81 12.05
C SER A 98 4.26 -10.21 11.32
N GLN A 99 4.30 -10.37 9.99
CA GLN A 99 5.33 -9.75 9.15
C GLN A 99 5.20 -8.22 9.12
N PHE A 100 3.97 -7.70 9.05
CA PHE A 100 3.67 -6.28 9.13
C PHE A 100 4.22 -5.66 10.42
N LEU A 101 3.97 -6.30 11.56
CA LEU A 101 4.47 -5.84 12.86
C LEU A 101 5.99 -5.77 12.88
N GLN A 102 6.67 -6.83 12.41
CA GLN A 102 8.14 -6.86 12.36
C GLN A 102 8.71 -5.72 11.50
N GLN A 103 8.11 -5.48 10.33
CA GLN A 103 8.54 -4.40 9.42
C GLN A 103 8.26 -3.01 10.01
N THR A 104 7.12 -2.84 10.67
CA THR A 104 6.68 -1.56 11.23
C THR A 104 7.50 -1.18 12.46
N THR A 105 7.81 -2.12 13.36
CA THR A 105 8.65 -1.88 14.54
C THR A 105 10.03 -1.32 14.16
N GLY A 106 10.67 -1.87 13.13
CA GLY A 106 11.93 -1.34 12.62
C GLY A 106 11.81 0.10 12.11
N ARG A 107 10.63 0.50 11.62
CA ARG A 107 10.36 1.88 11.16
C ARG A 107 9.98 2.83 12.28
N LEU A 108 9.32 2.36 13.33
CA LEU A 108 9.08 3.17 14.55
C LEU A 108 10.39 3.63 15.19
N ILE A 109 11.45 2.81 15.11
CA ILE A 109 12.79 3.22 15.57
C ILE A 109 13.31 4.41 14.75
N MET A 110 13.11 4.40 13.44
CA MET A 110 13.51 5.51 12.56
C MET A 110 12.65 6.76 12.81
N ASP A 111 11.38 6.57 13.15
CA ASP A 111 10.46 7.65 13.50
C ASP A 111 10.81 8.33 14.84
N ALA A 112 11.54 7.62 15.71
CA ALA A 112 12.03 8.15 16.98
C ALA A 112 13.31 9.00 16.84
N LEU A 113 13.88 9.10 15.64
CA LEU A 113 15.07 9.91 15.38
C LEU A 113 14.70 11.38 15.17
N GLU A 114 15.63 12.28 15.51
CA GLU A 114 15.44 13.73 15.45
C GLU A 114 15.15 14.24 14.02
N HIS A 115 15.60 13.53 13.00
CA HIS A 115 15.38 13.86 11.58
C HIS A 115 14.13 13.20 10.98
N SER A 116 13.22 12.67 11.81
CA SER A 116 11.90 12.23 11.35
C SER A 116 11.02 13.43 10.96
N HIS A 117 9.86 13.15 10.37
CA HIS A 117 8.83 14.14 10.04
C HIS A 117 7.42 13.64 10.35
N PRO A 118 6.42 14.54 10.47
CA PRO A 118 5.02 14.15 10.60
C PRO A 118 4.54 13.37 9.36
N ILE A 119 3.56 12.46 9.52
CA ILE A 119 2.98 11.69 8.40
C ILE A 119 2.42 12.61 7.31
N GLN A 120 1.82 13.73 7.73
CA GLN A 120 1.34 14.79 6.85
C GLN A 120 2.43 15.85 6.72
N VAL A 121 2.99 16.00 5.52
CA VAL A 121 4.03 16.99 5.21
C VAL A 121 3.46 18.00 4.24
N GLU A 122 3.60 19.29 4.53
CA GLU A 122 3.12 20.34 3.63
C GLU A 122 3.96 20.38 2.36
N VAL A 123 3.31 20.20 1.20
CA VAL A 123 3.98 20.23 -0.11
C VAL A 123 3.55 21.44 -0.91
N HIS A 124 4.47 22.39 -1.11
CA HIS A 124 4.19 23.60 -1.90
C HIS A 124 4.43 23.42 -3.40
N HIS A 125 5.28 22.47 -3.80
CA HIS A 125 5.65 22.25 -5.19
C HIS A 125 5.66 20.76 -5.56
N ALA A 126 5.05 20.41 -6.69
CA ALA A 126 4.94 19.02 -7.16
C ALA A 126 6.30 18.31 -7.32
N ARG A 127 7.38 19.05 -7.61
CA ARG A 127 8.73 18.47 -7.70
C ARG A 127 9.28 17.95 -6.36
N SER A 128 8.80 18.51 -5.25
CA SER A 128 9.20 18.12 -3.90
C SER A 128 8.43 16.91 -3.39
N VAL A 129 7.45 16.41 -4.16
CA VAL A 129 6.65 15.24 -3.78
C VAL A 129 7.53 13.98 -3.66
N LEU A 130 8.58 13.87 -4.47
CA LEU A 130 9.52 12.74 -4.40
C LEU A 130 10.21 12.63 -3.03
N GLU A 131 10.30 13.73 -2.27
CA GLU A 131 10.89 13.74 -0.93
C GLU A 131 9.95 13.12 0.11
N ILE A 132 8.63 13.12 -0.13
CA ILE A 132 7.62 12.55 0.77
C ILE A 132 7.12 11.16 0.32
N PHE A 133 7.54 10.69 -0.86
CA PHE A 133 7.42 9.30 -1.32
C PHE A 133 8.41 8.39 -0.58
N ASP A 134 8.39 8.47 0.74
CA ASP A 134 9.27 7.70 1.60
C ASP A 134 8.50 6.66 2.39
N THR A 135 9.22 5.85 3.15
CA THR A 135 8.60 4.73 3.86
C THR A 135 7.68 5.18 5.01
N PHE A 136 7.76 6.43 5.48
CA PHE A 136 6.90 6.93 6.55
C PHE A 136 5.46 7.09 6.04
N SER A 137 5.26 7.68 4.87
CA SER A 137 3.92 7.85 4.25
C SER A 137 3.16 6.51 4.09
N TYR A 138 3.86 5.42 3.79
CA TYR A 138 3.26 4.10 3.57
C TYR A 138 3.06 3.32 4.87
N LYS A 139 4.15 3.07 5.61
CA LYS A 139 4.14 2.14 6.76
C LYS A 139 3.58 2.78 8.02
N LYS A 140 3.92 4.06 8.28
CA LYS A 140 3.36 4.79 9.43
C LYS A 140 1.87 5.10 9.18
N GLY A 141 1.52 5.52 7.96
CA GLY A 141 0.13 5.70 7.53
C GLY A 141 -0.73 4.44 7.73
N SER A 142 -0.30 3.30 7.19
CA SER A 142 -1.02 2.03 7.38
C SER A 142 -1.10 1.56 8.84
N ALA A 143 -0.08 1.81 9.65
CA ALA A 143 -0.11 1.48 11.08
C ALA A 143 -1.13 2.33 11.86
N VAL A 144 -1.25 3.62 11.54
CA VAL A 144 -2.27 4.50 12.13
C VAL A 144 -3.67 4.05 11.70
N ILE A 145 -3.87 3.68 10.43
CA ILE A 145 -5.13 3.15 9.93
C ILE A 145 -5.51 1.85 10.66
N LEU A 146 -4.56 0.92 10.83
CA LEU A 146 -4.77 -0.31 11.58
C LEU A 146 -5.14 -0.03 13.04
N MET A 147 -4.49 0.95 13.67
CA MET A 147 -4.82 1.37 15.03
C MET A 147 -6.24 1.94 15.12
N MET A 148 -6.66 2.76 14.15
CA MET A 148 -8.02 3.31 14.08
C MET A 148 -9.07 2.21 13.89
N GLN A 149 -8.82 1.25 12.99
CA GLN A 149 -9.68 0.08 12.82
C GLN A 149 -9.81 -0.70 14.12
N ALA A 150 -8.69 -0.99 14.80
CA ALA A 150 -8.69 -1.73 16.07
C ALA A 150 -9.41 -0.96 17.19
N TYR A 151 -9.33 0.37 17.20
CA TYR A 151 -9.98 1.23 18.19
C TYR A 151 -11.49 1.34 17.98
N LEU A 152 -11.93 1.52 16.73
CA LEU A 152 -13.34 1.69 16.38
C LEU A 152 -14.08 0.35 16.28
N GLY A 153 -13.37 -0.74 15.99
CA GLY A 153 -13.94 -2.03 15.64
C GLY A 153 -14.26 -2.13 14.15
N ASP A 154 -14.20 -3.36 13.61
CA ASP A 154 -14.31 -3.62 12.17
C ASP A 154 -15.62 -3.10 11.56
N ASP A 155 -16.76 -3.35 12.22
CA ASP A 155 -18.08 -2.96 11.72
C ASP A 155 -18.21 -1.44 11.57
N ILE A 156 -17.74 -0.69 12.57
CA ILE A 156 -17.78 0.78 12.56
C ILE A 156 -16.81 1.31 11.50
N PHE A 157 -15.59 0.79 11.47
CA PHE A 157 -14.56 1.23 10.53
C PHE A 157 -14.98 0.99 9.07
N GLN A 158 -15.61 -0.15 8.76
CA GLN A 158 -16.09 -0.49 7.43
C GLN A 158 -17.32 0.34 7.00
N SER A 159 -18.07 0.90 7.94
CA SER A 159 -19.28 1.69 7.63
C SER A 159 -19.00 3.11 7.13
N PHE A 160 -17.77 3.61 7.29
CA PHE A 160 -17.30 4.90 6.78
C PHE A 160 -16.87 4.79 5.31
#